data_AF-A0A511V0E0-F1
#
_entry.id   AF-A0A511V0E0-F1
#
_cell.length_a   1.000
_cell.length_b   1.000
_cell.length_c   1.000
_cell.angle_alpha   90.00
_cell.angle_beta   90.00
_cell.angle_gamma   90.00
#
_symmetry.space_group_name_H-M   'P 1'
#
loop_
_entity.id
_entity.type
_entity.pdbx_description
1 polymer ?
#
loop_
_entity_poly.entity_id
_entity_poly.type
_entity_poly.pdbx_seq_one_letter_code
_entity_poly.pdbx_strand_id
1 'polypeptide(L)'
;MFYGIFFLPFFKKMLRDKKPNILFCTHALPSNLANRLKEKGHCDAIIVNAYTDFFVNRVWGLSKVDYHFVPSQLVKEDLISKGISKEKIYVTGIPVHPAFKQKQHSVIRRNSQIKMLVAGGHLGMNMMDQLLDYNGDKLHFYVLCGKNKSLYHQLKEENYSHITPISYVSSPQKMSLLYDQVDAVLTKPGGVTVSECLHKRKPIFVHHVLPGQEKINEQQLLKLGLIIVLNIENHYFEKKIMRFFNDELVQKIYFSHVENYLSGLEEPPISLII
;
A
#
# COMPACT_ATOMS: atom_id res chain seq x y z
N MET A 1 12.03 -20.86 -12.09
CA MET A 1 10.59 -20.48 -12.05
C MET A 1 9.99 -20.70 -13.44
N PHE A 2 9.10 -21.69 -13.59
CA PHE A 2 8.58 -22.18 -14.89
C PHE A 2 7.86 -21.11 -15.74
N TYR A 3 7.19 -20.13 -15.11
CA TYR A 3 6.47 -19.06 -15.81
C TYR A 3 7.37 -18.16 -16.68
N GLY A 4 8.63 -17.96 -16.29
CA GLY A 4 9.53 -17.10 -17.04
C GLY A 4 9.82 -17.62 -18.45
N ILE A 5 9.72 -18.93 -18.69
CA ILE A 5 9.98 -19.55 -19.99
C ILE A 5 8.90 -19.16 -21.01
N PHE A 6 7.64 -19.11 -20.58
CA PHE A 6 6.52 -18.79 -21.47
C PHE A 6 6.47 -17.32 -21.86
N PHE A 7 6.78 -16.40 -20.93
CA PHE A 7 6.68 -14.96 -21.20
C PHE A 7 7.94 -14.34 -21.82
N LEU A 8 9.11 -14.98 -21.69
CA LEU A 8 10.38 -14.44 -22.19
C LEU A 8 10.37 -14.12 -23.71
N PRO A 9 9.83 -14.97 -24.61
CA PRO A 9 9.80 -14.68 -26.04
C PRO A 9 8.95 -13.44 -26.37
N PHE A 10 7.78 -13.31 -25.74
CA PHE A 10 6.90 -12.15 -25.91
C PHE A 10 7.55 -10.87 -25.38
N PHE A 11 8.17 -10.95 -24.19
CA PHE A 11 8.86 -9.81 -23.60
C PHE A 11 10.07 -9.38 -24.44
N LYS A 12 10.87 -10.33 -24.94
CA LYS A 12 12.00 -10.05 -25.86
C LYS A 12 11.51 -9.43 -27.17
N LYS A 13 10.41 -9.93 -27.74
CA LYS A 13 9.78 -9.32 -28.93
C LYS A 13 9.34 -7.89 -28.64
N MET A 14 8.64 -7.65 -27.53
CA MET A 14 8.22 -6.31 -27.11
C MET A 14 9.40 -5.34 -26.99
N LEU A 15 10.49 -5.73 -26.34
CA LEU A 15 11.68 -4.89 -26.20
C LEU A 15 12.31 -4.54 -27.56
N ARG A 16 12.42 -5.50 -28.48
CA ARG A 16 12.95 -5.26 -29.83
C ARG A 16 12.05 -4.34 -30.65
N ASP A 17 10.74 -4.52 -30.54
CA ASP A 17 9.75 -3.79 -31.33
C ASP A 17 9.57 -2.35 -30.79
N LYS A 18 9.65 -2.15 -29.47
CA LYS A 18 9.49 -0.84 -28.81
C LYS A 18 10.80 -0.07 -28.60
N LYS A 19 11.94 -0.76 -28.54
CA LYS A 19 13.28 -0.20 -28.29
C LYS A 19 13.31 0.87 -27.17
N PRO A 20 12.82 0.54 -25.96
CA PRO A 20 12.77 1.53 -24.89
C PRO A 20 14.18 1.94 -24.44
N ASN A 21 14.39 3.22 -24.17
CA ASN A 21 15.61 3.70 -23.51
C ASN A 21 15.60 3.34 -22.01
N ILE A 22 14.41 3.32 -21.40
CA ILE A 22 14.21 3.09 -19.96
C ILE A 22 13.02 2.16 -19.76
N LEU A 23 13.14 1.22 -18.83
CA LEU A 23 12.12 0.26 -18.45
C LEU A 23 11.82 0.37 -16.95
N PHE A 24 10.66 0.91 -16.61
CA PHE A 24 10.13 0.87 -15.24
C PHE A 24 9.38 -0.44 -14.99
N CYS A 25 9.83 -1.19 -13.98
CA CYS A 25 9.21 -2.43 -13.55
C CYS A 25 8.52 -2.21 -12.20
N THR A 26 7.18 -2.22 -12.21
CA THR A 26 6.33 -2.20 -11.00
C THR A 26 5.87 -3.59 -10.56
N HIS A 27 6.43 -4.64 -11.17
CA HIS A 27 6.09 -6.02 -10.86
C HIS A 27 7.32 -6.92 -11.00
N ALA A 28 7.41 -7.94 -10.15
CA ALA A 28 8.59 -8.80 -10.05
C ALA A 28 8.88 -9.59 -11.34
N LEU A 29 7.85 -10.05 -12.04
CA LEU A 29 8.00 -10.84 -13.27
C LEU A 29 8.68 -10.06 -14.41
N PRO A 30 8.18 -8.89 -14.88
CA PRO A 30 8.86 -8.14 -15.94
C PRO A 30 10.28 -7.71 -15.52
N SER A 31 10.50 -7.35 -14.25
CA SER A 31 11.84 -7.09 -13.71
C SER A 31 12.78 -8.29 -13.88
N ASN A 32 12.32 -9.49 -13.49
CA ASN A 32 13.09 -10.72 -13.66
C ASN A 32 13.45 -10.99 -15.12
N LEU A 33 12.48 -10.85 -16.03
CA LEU A 33 12.68 -11.08 -17.46
C LEU A 33 13.66 -10.07 -18.05
N ALA A 34 13.52 -8.78 -17.71
CA ALA A 34 14.43 -7.72 -18.15
C ALA A 34 15.85 -7.95 -17.64
N ASN A 35 16.01 -8.30 -16.36
CA ASN A 35 17.29 -8.67 -15.78
C ASN A 35 17.96 -9.79 -16.57
N ARG A 36 17.25 -10.91 -16.81
CA ARG A 36 17.79 -12.07 -17.56
C ARG A 36 18.13 -11.75 -19.02
N LEU A 37 17.38 -10.85 -19.66
CA LEU A 37 17.69 -10.41 -21.02
C LEU A 37 18.89 -9.48 -21.05
N LYS A 38 19.03 -8.57 -20.07
CA LYS A 38 20.20 -7.69 -19.94
C LYS A 38 21.47 -8.48 -19.62
N GLU A 39 21.39 -9.52 -18.79
CA GLU A 39 22.48 -10.48 -18.57
C GLU A 39 22.98 -11.15 -19.85
N LYS A 40 22.08 -11.36 -20.82
CA LYS A 40 22.37 -12.00 -22.11
C LYS A 40 22.66 -11.01 -23.25
N GLY A 41 22.78 -9.71 -22.97
CA GLY A 41 23.01 -8.69 -24.01
C GLY A 41 21.82 -8.53 -24.97
N HIS A 42 20.59 -8.74 -24.49
CA HIS A 42 19.35 -8.60 -25.27
C HIS A 42 18.46 -7.45 -24.77
N CYS A 43 18.98 -6.60 -23.88
CA CYS A 43 18.27 -5.43 -23.35
C CYS A 43 19.31 -4.38 -22.97
N ASP A 44 19.32 -3.26 -23.69
CA ASP A 44 20.23 -2.13 -23.43
C ASP A 44 19.56 -1.01 -22.62
N ALA A 45 18.26 -1.14 -22.35
CA ALA A 45 17.51 -0.16 -21.59
C ALA A 45 18.04 -0.03 -20.16
N ILE A 46 17.94 1.18 -19.60
CA ILE A 46 18.06 1.41 -18.16
C ILE A 46 16.87 0.72 -17.49
N ILE A 47 17.12 -0.19 -16.55
CA ILE A 47 16.09 -0.92 -15.81
C ILE A 47 15.93 -0.28 -14.44
N VAL A 48 14.70 0.16 -14.15
CA VAL A 48 14.32 0.72 -12.86
C VAL A 48 13.28 -0.18 -12.22
N ASN A 49 13.56 -0.68 -11.01
CA ASN A 49 12.56 -1.35 -10.20
C ASN A 49 11.86 -0.33 -9.30
N ALA A 50 10.55 -0.20 -9.43
CA ALA A 50 9.70 0.53 -8.49
C ALA A 50 8.88 -0.47 -7.68
N TYR A 51 9.31 -0.73 -6.45
CA TYR A 51 8.70 -1.76 -5.61
C TYR A 51 7.32 -1.32 -5.12
N THR A 52 6.36 -2.24 -5.16
CA THR A 52 4.95 -2.00 -4.79
C THR A 52 4.54 -2.62 -3.45
N ASP A 53 5.51 -3.20 -2.75
CA ASP A 53 5.38 -3.86 -1.45
C ASP A 53 6.49 -3.37 -0.52
N PHE A 54 6.29 -3.48 0.79
CA PHE A 54 7.27 -3.13 1.83
C PHE A 54 8.39 -4.17 1.99
N PHE A 55 8.59 -5.04 0.99
CA PHE A 55 9.65 -6.04 0.93
C PHE A 55 9.99 -6.40 -0.53
N VAL A 56 11.16 -7.00 -0.74
CA VAL A 56 11.60 -7.48 -2.06
C VAL A 56 11.66 -9.00 -2.05
N ASN A 57 10.71 -9.64 -2.75
CA ASN A 57 10.69 -11.09 -2.92
C ASN A 57 11.79 -11.56 -3.89
N ARG A 58 12.07 -12.88 -3.87
CA ARG A 58 13.14 -13.52 -4.66
C ARG A 58 12.88 -13.54 -6.18
N VAL A 59 11.69 -13.17 -6.63
CA VAL A 59 11.33 -13.17 -8.05
C VAL A 59 11.89 -11.93 -8.74
N TRP A 60 11.98 -10.80 -8.04
CA TRP A 60 12.52 -9.55 -8.60
C TRP A 60 13.92 -9.74 -9.19
N GLY A 61 14.16 -9.13 -10.35
CA GLY A 61 15.52 -9.00 -10.88
C GLY A 61 16.32 -8.01 -10.04
N LEU A 62 17.59 -8.31 -9.78
CA LEU A 62 18.45 -7.48 -8.92
C LEU A 62 19.84 -7.22 -9.55
N SER A 63 20.46 -8.23 -10.14
CA SER A 63 21.87 -8.18 -10.59
C SER A 63 22.15 -7.18 -11.71
N LYS A 64 21.22 -7.02 -12.65
CA LYS A 64 21.34 -6.12 -13.82
C LYS A 64 20.33 -4.98 -13.80
N VAL A 65 19.79 -4.67 -12.63
CA VAL A 65 18.94 -3.50 -12.43
C VAL A 65 19.84 -2.29 -12.15
N ASP A 66 19.54 -1.17 -12.80
CA ASP A 66 20.34 0.04 -12.71
C ASP A 66 19.92 0.87 -11.49
N TYR A 67 18.61 0.94 -11.22
CA TYR A 67 18.05 1.69 -10.10
C TYR A 67 16.93 0.94 -9.35
N HIS A 68 16.95 1.07 -8.03
CA HIS A 68 16.00 0.46 -7.10
C HIS A 68 15.29 1.55 -6.30
N PHE A 69 14.00 1.74 -6.58
CA PHE A 69 13.12 2.66 -5.88
C PHE A 69 12.37 1.90 -4.81
N VAL A 70 12.89 2.01 -3.58
CA VAL A 70 12.49 1.19 -2.44
C VAL A 70 11.48 1.93 -1.54
N PRO A 71 10.57 1.18 -0.90
CA PRO A 71 9.47 1.73 -0.12
C PRO A 71 9.92 2.34 1.22
N SER A 72 11.09 1.95 1.73
CA SER A 72 11.58 2.34 3.06
C SER A 72 13.08 2.12 3.20
N GLN A 73 13.66 2.78 4.21
CA GLN A 73 15.06 2.60 4.60
C GLN A 73 15.40 1.15 4.98
N LEU A 74 14.46 0.43 5.61
CA LEU A 74 14.62 -0.98 5.94
C LEU A 74 14.84 -1.84 4.69
N VAL A 75 14.11 -1.57 3.60
CA VAL A 75 14.29 -2.30 2.34
C VAL A 75 15.60 -1.90 1.65
N LYS A 76 16.04 -0.64 1.78
CA LYS A 76 17.37 -0.21 1.31
C LYS A 76 18.48 -1.03 1.98
N GLU A 77 18.42 -1.17 3.29
CA GLU A 77 19.39 -1.96 4.07
C GLU A 77 19.36 -3.45 3.71
N ASP A 78 18.17 -4.02 3.52
CA ASP A 78 18.02 -5.41 3.05
C ASP A 78 18.67 -5.62 1.67
N LEU A 79 18.50 -4.69 0.72
CA LEU A 79 19.14 -4.80 -0.60
C LEU A 79 20.66 -4.61 -0.54
N ILE A 80 21.16 -3.70 0.31
CA ILE A 80 22.60 -3.53 0.54
C ILE A 80 23.20 -4.82 1.10
N SER A 81 22.51 -5.46 2.06
CA SER A 81 22.96 -6.75 2.63
C SER A 81 23.02 -7.88 1.60
N LYS A 82 22.26 -7.77 0.50
CA LYS A 82 22.25 -8.68 -0.65
C LYS A 82 23.29 -8.31 -1.72
N GLY A 83 24.15 -7.32 -1.48
CA GLY A 83 25.24 -6.93 -2.36
C GLY A 83 24.88 -5.90 -3.42
N ILE A 84 23.71 -5.25 -3.32
CA ILE A 84 23.35 -4.15 -4.23
C ILE A 84 24.02 -2.87 -3.74
N SER A 85 24.73 -2.17 -4.63
CA SER A 85 25.44 -0.94 -4.29
C SER A 85 24.45 0.15 -3.85
N LYS A 86 24.79 0.85 -2.76
CA LYS A 86 23.91 1.87 -2.14
C LYS A 86 23.58 3.01 -3.09
N GLU A 87 24.48 3.32 -4.03
CA GLU A 87 24.35 4.37 -5.04
C GLU A 87 23.23 4.07 -6.06
N LYS A 88 22.79 2.81 -6.14
CA LYS A 88 21.69 2.38 -7.01
C LYS A 88 20.33 2.37 -6.30
N ILE A 89 20.27 2.64 -4.99
CA ILE A 89 19.08 2.45 -4.18
C ILE A 89 18.58 3.77 -3.61
N TYR A 90 17.36 4.14 -4.00
CA TYR A 90 16.70 5.38 -3.59
C TYR A 90 15.44 5.08 -2.79
N VAL A 91 15.30 5.71 -1.61
CA VAL A 91 14.15 5.52 -0.73
C VAL A 91 13.00 6.42 -1.19
N THR A 92 12.39 6.10 -2.33
CA THR A 92 11.34 6.96 -2.90
C THR A 92 9.98 6.79 -2.24
N GLY A 93 9.81 5.74 -1.43
CA GLY A 93 8.48 5.26 -1.05
C GLY A 93 7.82 4.51 -2.21
N ILE A 94 6.64 3.94 -1.96
CA ILE A 94 5.83 3.35 -3.04
C ILE A 94 5.17 4.50 -3.83
N PRO A 95 5.29 4.54 -5.17
CA PRO A 95 4.71 5.61 -5.97
C PRO A 95 3.18 5.69 -5.79
N VAL A 96 2.69 6.88 -5.47
CA VAL A 96 1.25 7.19 -5.42
C VAL A 96 0.90 8.30 -6.42
N HIS A 97 -0.35 8.33 -6.85
CA HIS A 97 -0.83 9.41 -7.72
C HIS A 97 -0.68 10.79 -7.03
N PRO A 98 -0.29 11.87 -7.75
CA PRO A 98 -0.06 13.19 -7.15
C PRO A 98 -1.25 13.76 -6.35
N ALA A 99 -2.48 13.36 -6.70
CA ALA A 99 -3.70 13.71 -5.97
C ALA A 99 -3.65 13.33 -4.47
N PHE A 100 -2.85 12.33 -4.08
CA PHE A 100 -2.71 11.92 -2.68
C PHE A 100 -1.64 12.71 -1.92
N LYS A 101 -0.75 13.43 -2.62
CA LYS A 101 0.31 14.25 -1.99
C LYS A 101 -0.20 15.59 -1.44
N GLN A 102 -1.39 16.02 -1.84
CA GLN A 102 -1.98 17.25 -1.34
C GLN A 102 -2.34 17.10 0.14
N LYS A 103 -1.63 17.84 1.00
CA LYS A 103 -1.96 17.97 2.42
C LYS A 103 -3.29 18.71 2.56
N GLN A 104 -4.27 18.04 3.16
CA GLN A 104 -5.32 18.73 3.89
C GLN A 104 -5.15 18.41 5.38
N HIS A 105 -5.23 19.44 6.22
CA HIS A 105 -5.24 19.27 7.67
C HIS A 105 -6.60 18.68 8.07
N SER A 106 -6.70 17.35 8.17
CA SER A 106 -7.83 16.75 8.87
C SER A 106 -7.60 16.91 10.37
N VAL A 107 -8.33 17.83 11.00
CA VAL A 107 -8.41 17.94 12.45
C VAL A 107 -9.17 16.72 12.96
N ILE A 108 -8.50 15.81 13.67
CA ILE A 108 -9.15 14.70 14.37
C ILE A 108 -10.09 15.30 15.41
N ARG A 109 -11.40 15.16 15.23
CA ARG A 109 -12.41 15.70 16.14
C ARG A 109 -12.66 14.69 17.26
N ARG A 110 -12.27 15.03 18.49
CA ARG A 110 -12.30 14.12 19.66
C ARG A 110 -13.69 13.70 20.16
N ASN A 111 -14.76 14.35 19.69
CA ASN A 111 -16.13 14.16 20.21
C ASN A 111 -17.17 13.88 19.11
N SER A 112 -16.76 13.44 17.93
CA SER A 112 -17.68 12.99 16.87
C SER A 112 -17.52 11.50 16.63
N GLN A 113 -18.59 10.88 16.12
CA GLN A 113 -18.53 9.53 15.55
C GLN A 113 -17.33 9.43 14.58
N ILE A 114 -16.48 8.44 14.80
CA ILE A 114 -15.26 8.20 14.02
C ILE A 114 -15.64 7.58 12.68
N LYS A 115 -15.26 8.25 11.61
CA LYS A 115 -15.50 7.80 10.23
C LYS A 115 -14.35 6.91 9.79
N MET A 116 -14.65 5.64 9.55
CA MET A 116 -13.70 4.62 9.11
C MET A 116 -13.94 4.33 7.64
N LEU A 117 -12.93 4.51 6.79
CA LEU A 117 -12.96 3.95 5.44
C LEU A 117 -12.53 2.49 5.51
N VAL A 118 -13.35 1.59 4.99
CA VAL A 118 -13.04 0.17 4.91
C VAL A 118 -12.63 -0.16 3.47
N ALA A 119 -11.34 -0.42 3.27
CA ALA A 119 -10.72 -0.68 1.97
C ALA A 119 -10.13 -2.10 1.90
N GLY A 120 -9.92 -2.63 0.69
CA GLY A 120 -9.26 -3.94 0.50
C GLY A 120 -10.15 -5.09 0.01
N GLY A 121 -11.36 -4.79 -0.50
CA GLY A 121 -12.25 -5.78 -1.11
C GLY A 121 -12.77 -6.79 -0.10
N HIS A 122 -12.55 -8.09 -0.33
CA HIS A 122 -12.87 -9.13 0.65
C HIS A 122 -12.00 -8.98 1.89
N LEU A 123 -12.51 -8.37 2.96
CA LEU A 123 -11.87 -8.24 4.28
C LEU A 123 -11.73 -9.60 5.01
N GLY A 124 -11.94 -10.72 4.31
CA GLY A 124 -12.25 -12.00 4.92
C GLY A 124 -13.66 -12.00 5.52
N MET A 125 -14.26 -13.18 5.67
CA MET A 125 -15.63 -13.32 6.20
C MET A 125 -15.73 -12.71 7.61
N ASN A 126 -14.80 -13.07 8.49
CA ASN A 126 -14.85 -12.71 9.92
C ASN A 126 -14.88 -11.20 10.20
N MET A 127 -14.16 -10.35 9.44
CA MET A 127 -14.18 -8.90 9.69
C MET A 127 -15.46 -8.28 9.16
N MET A 128 -15.95 -8.74 8.01
CA MET A 128 -17.20 -8.25 7.44
C MET A 128 -18.37 -8.55 8.38
N ASP A 129 -18.45 -9.77 8.91
CA ASP A 129 -19.49 -10.17 9.86
C ASP A 129 -19.45 -9.28 11.12
N GLN A 130 -18.27 -9.00 11.67
CA GLN A 130 -18.14 -8.07 12.81
C GLN A 130 -18.56 -6.63 12.51
N LEU A 131 -18.37 -6.16 11.27
CA LEU A 131 -18.85 -4.84 10.85
C LEU A 131 -20.38 -4.82 10.72
N LEU A 132 -20.96 -5.90 10.21
CA LEU A 132 -22.41 -6.04 10.06
C LEU A 132 -23.11 -6.16 11.43
N ASP A 133 -22.52 -6.94 12.35
CA ASP A 133 -23.04 -7.16 13.71
C ASP A 133 -22.75 -5.99 14.67
N TYR A 134 -22.02 -4.97 14.22
CA TYR A 134 -21.72 -3.79 15.03
C TYR A 134 -23.00 -3.04 15.40
N ASN A 135 -23.22 -2.83 16.69
CA ASN A 135 -24.41 -2.16 17.24
C ASN A 135 -24.07 -0.92 18.09
N GLY A 136 -22.82 -0.45 18.03
CA GLY A 136 -22.40 0.78 18.70
C GLY A 136 -22.69 2.04 17.90
N ASP A 137 -22.45 3.21 18.50
CA ASP A 137 -22.71 4.53 17.92
C ASP A 137 -21.43 5.36 17.68
N LYS A 138 -20.26 4.82 18.05
CA LYS A 138 -18.99 5.54 18.00
C LYS A 138 -18.31 5.48 16.65
N LEU A 139 -18.60 4.46 15.84
CA LEU A 139 -17.96 4.23 14.54
C LEU A 139 -18.99 4.32 13.41
N HIS A 140 -18.58 4.91 12.30
CA HIS A 140 -19.30 4.87 11.02
C HIS A 140 -18.40 4.32 9.94
N PHE A 141 -18.86 3.34 9.18
CA PHE A 141 -18.04 2.66 8.17
C PHE A 141 -18.45 3.06 6.76
N TYR A 142 -17.52 3.67 6.04
CA TYR A 142 -17.62 3.85 4.59
C TYR A 142 -17.00 2.62 3.93
N VAL A 143 -17.81 1.72 3.36
CA VAL A 143 -17.33 0.42 2.86
C VAL A 143 -17.10 0.47 1.36
N LEU A 144 -15.85 0.36 0.91
CA LEU A 144 -15.51 0.29 -0.51
C LEU A 144 -15.78 -1.12 -1.05
N CYS A 145 -16.91 -1.29 -1.74
CA CYS A 145 -17.29 -2.57 -2.34
C CYS A 145 -16.47 -2.91 -3.60
N GLY A 146 -15.73 -1.94 -4.15
CA GLY A 146 -14.93 -2.11 -5.35
C GLY A 146 -15.79 -2.60 -6.53
N LYS A 147 -15.30 -3.61 -7.27
CA LYS A 147 -16.04 -4.23 -8.38
C LYS A 147 -17.14 -5.20 -7.92
N ASN A 148 -17.27 -5.48 -6.63
CA ASN A 148 -18.31 -6.36 -6.09
C ASN A 148 -19.64 -5.62 -5.99
N LYS A 149 -20.39 -5.60 -7.10
CA LYS A 149 -21.72 -4.98 -7.16
C LYS A 149 -22.72 -5.66 -6.23
N SER A 150 -22.64 -6.98 -6.07
CA SER A 150 -23.53 -7.74 -5.18
C SER A 150 -23.42 -7.25 -3.74
N LEU A 151 -22.20 -7.10 -3.23
CA LEU A 151 -21.97 -6.56 -1.88
C LEU A 151 -22.49 -5.13 -1.73
N TYR A 152 -22.28 -4.29 -2.75
CA TYR A 152 -22.80 -2.92 -2.73
C TYR A 152 -24.34 -2.89 -2.62
N HIS A 153 -25.03 -3.70 -3.42
CA HIS A 153 -26.49 -3.78 -3.39
C HIS A 153 -26.99 -4.37 -2.07
N GLN A 154 -26.39 -5.46 -1.59
CA GLN A 154 -26.72 -6.06 -0.30
C GLN A 154 -26.63 -5.04 0.84
N LEU A 155 -25.49 -4.36 1.00
CA LEU A 155 -25.31 -3.37 2.07
C LEU A 155 -26.26 -2.18 1.97
N LYS A 156 -26.65 -1.82 0.73
CA LYS A 156 -27.59 -0.74 0.49
C LYS A 156 -29.03 -1.15 0.83
N GLU A 157 -29.40 -2.39 0.57
CA GLU A 157 -30.73 -2.95 0.88
C GLU A 157 -30.91 -3.17 2.38
N GLU A 158 -29.90 -3.72 3.06
CA GLU A 158 -29.92 -3.93 4.51
C GLU A 158 -29.94 -2.60 5.30
N ASN A 159 -29.41 -1.52 4.71
CA ASN A 159 -29.50 -0.14 5.23
C ASN A 159 -29.08 0.02 6.70
N TYR A 160 -27.97 -0.59 7.09
CA TYR A 160 -27.39 -0.44 8.43
C TYR A 160 -27.07 1.02 8.75
N SER A 161 -27.51 1.50 9.92
CA SER A 161 -27.34 2.91 10.33
C SER A 161 -25.88 3.38 10.43
N HIS A 162 -24.96 2.45 10.67
CA HIS A 162 -23.52 2.69 10.84
C HIS A 162 -22.69 2.37 9.58
N ILE A 163 -23.32 2.02 8.45
CA ILE A 163 -22.61 1.68 7.21
C ILE A 163 -23.08 2.55 6.05
N THR A 164 -22.13 3.06 5.29
CA THR A 164 -22.37 3.67 3.98
C THR A 164 -21.58 2.89 2.92
N PRO A 165 -22.25 2.08 2.08
CA PRO A 165 -21.56 1.38 1.00
C PRO A 165 -21.16 2.35 -0.11
N ILE A 166 -19.94 2.20 -0.61
CA ILE A 166 -19.37 2.99 -1.70
C ILE A 166 -19.04 2.06 -2.86
N SER A 167 -19.60 2.38 -4.04
CA SER A 167 -19.30 1.67 -5.29
C SER A 167 -17.85 1.87 -5.73
N TYR A 168 -17.41 1.14 -6.76
CA TYR A 168 -16.07 1.31 -7.33
C TYR A 168 -15.71 2.79 -7.63
N VAL A 169 -14.58 3.25 -7.06
CA VAL A 169 -14.02 4.58 -7.31
C VAL A 169 -12.86 4.46 -8.30
N SER A 170 -13.06 4.87 -9.55
CA SER A 170 -12.03 4.80 -10.60
C SER A 170 -11.10 6.02 -10.65
N SER A 171 -11.50 7.14 -10.06
CA SER A 171 -10.74 8.40 -10.10
C SER A 171 -9.84 8.54 -8.85
N PRO A 172 -8.53 8.74 -9.04
CA PRO A 172 -7.63 9.04 -7.92
C PRO A 172 -8.03 10.30 -7.14
N GLN A 173 -8.59 11.32 -7.82
CA GLN A 173 -9.06 12.55 -7.18
C GLN A 173 -10.25 12.27 -6.26
N LYS A 174 -11.24 11.50 -6.73
CA LYS A 174 -12.37 11.08 -5.88
C LYS A 174 -11.94 10.24 -4.70
N MET A 175 -10.96 9.35 -4.90
CA MET A 175 -10.39 8.55 -3.82
C MET A 175 -9.65 9.41 -2.79
N SER A 176 -8.87 10.40 -3.25
CA SER A 176 -8.18 11.35 -2.37
C SER A 176 -9.17 12.15 -1.51
N LEU A 177 -10.27 12.63 -2.12
CA LEU A 177 -11.36 13.31 -1.40
C LEU A 177 -12.05 12.39 -0.38
N LEU A 178 -12.21 11.11 -0.71
CA LEU A 178 -12.78 10.15 0.23
C LEU A 178 -11.88 9.94 1.45
N TYR A 179 -10.55 9.85 1.24
CA TYR A 179 -9.61 9.85 2.36
C TYR A 179 -9.74 11.10 3.23
N ASP A 180 -9.94 12.29 2.62
CA ASP A 180 -10.11 13.54 3.38
C ASP A 180 -11.35 13.55 4.26
N GLN A 181 -12.40 12.81 3.90
CA GLN A 181 -13.68 12.76 4.60
C GLN A 181 -13.73 11.78 5.79
N VAL A 182 -12.73 10.91 5.92
CA VAL A 182 -12.66 9.90 6.98
C VAL A 182 -11.56 10.19 7.99
N ASP A 183 -11.69 9.64 9.20
CA ASP A 183 -10.74 9.83 10.29
C ASP A 183 -9.64 8.76 10.26
N ALA A 184 -9.93 7.54 9.82
CA ALA A 184 -8.97 6.45 9.69
C ALA A 184 -9.39 5.43 8.62
N VAL A 185 -8.49 4.50 8.31
CA VAL A 185 -8.69 3.47 7.29
C VAL A 185 -8.49 2.08 7.88
N LEU A 186 -9.47 1.22 7.70
CA LEU A 186 -9.39 -0.21 7.97
C LEU A 186 -9.10 -0.93 6.65
N THR A 187 -7.99 -1.68 6.56
CA THR A 187 -7.58 -2.32 5.31
C THR A 187 -6.68 -3.54 5.54
N LYS A 188 -6.38 -4.26 4.46
CA LYS A 188 -5.24 -5.18 4.37
C LYS A 188 -3.91 -4.42 4.30
N PRO A 189 -2.78 -5.05 4.63
CA PRO A 189 -1.45 -4.45 4.56
C PRO A 189 -0.92 -4.39 3.10
N GLY A 190 -1.72 -3.88 2.17
CA GLY A 190 -1.33 -3.71 0.77
C GLY A 190 -0.51 -2.45 0.56
N GLY A 191 0.65 -2.56 -0.09
CA GLY A 191 1.63 -1.47 -0.20
C GLY A 191 1.04 -0.17 -0.76
N VAL A 192 0.30 -0.25 -1.87
CA VAL A 192 -0.29 0.94 -2.53
C VAL A 192 -1.29 1.68 -1.63
N THR A 193 -2.33 0.99 -1.13
CA THR A 193 -3.34 1.61 -0.26
C THR A 193 -2.73 2.16 1.02
N VAL A 194 -1.75 1.46 1.61
CA VAL A 194 -1.03 1.95 2.79
C VAL A 194 -0.28 3.24 2.45
N SER A 195 0.46 3.29 1.35
CA SER A 195 1.20 4.49 0.95
C SER A 195 0.29 5.68 0.62
N GLU A 196 -0.88 5.46 0.02
CA GLU A 196 -1.90 6.50 -0.16
C GLU A 196 -2.34 7.08 1.19
N CYS A 197 -2.65 6.20 2.16
CA CYS A 197 -3.06 6.60 3.51
C CYS A 197 -1.95 7.36 4.25
N LEU A 198 -0.69 6.96 4.11
CA LEU A 198 0.46 7.64 4.72
C LEU A 198 0.60 9.08 4.20
N HIS A 199 0.52 9.30 2.89
CA HIS A 199 0.55 10.66 2.33
C HIS A 199 -0.63 11.51 2.81
N LYS A 200 -1.81 10.91 3.00
CA LYS A 200 -3.01 11.54 3.56
C LYS A 200 -3.02 11.61 5.09
N ARG A 201 -1.99 11.11 5.78
CA ARG A 201 -1.88 11.02 7.26
C ARG A 201 -3.12 10.39 7.90
N LYS A 202 -3.63 9.33 7.30
CA LYS A 202 -4.74 8.57 7.88
C LYS A 202 -4.17 7.45 8.75
N PRO A 203 -4.56 7.33 10.02
CA PRO A 203 -4.28 6.15 10.82
C PRO A 203 -4.77 4.89 10.10
N ILE A 204 -3.90 3.89 10.03
CA ILE A 204 -4.15 2.65 9.29
C ILE A 204 -4.33 1.51 10.28
N PHE A 205 -5.53 0.97 10.31
CA PHE A 205 -5.85 -0.24 11.04
C PHE A 205 -5.80 -1.43 10.08
N VAL A 206 -5.05 -2.45 10.45
CA VAL A 206 -4.94 -3.69 9.67
C VAL A 206 -5.66 -4.80 10.40
N HIS A 207 -6.53 -5.51 9.68
CA HIS A 207 -7.18 -6.71 10.18
C HIS A 207 -6.75 -7.91 9.32
N HIS A 208 -6.85 -9.11 9.87
CA HIS A 208 -6.73 -10.41 9.20
C HIS A 208 -5.74 -10.46 8.02
N VAL A 209 -4.55 -10.99 8.28
CA VAL A 209 -3.48 -11.01 7.28
C VAL A 209 -3.31 -12.40 6.70
N LEU A 210 -3.42 -12.53 5.38
CA LEU A 210 -3.22 -13.81 4.70
C LEU A 210 -1.74 -14.25 4.79
N PRO A 211 -1.46 -15.56 4.87
CA PRO A 211 -0.10 -16.06 4.80
C PRO A 211 0.57 -15.65 3.48
N GLY A 212 1.89 -15.44 3.51
CA GLY A 212 2.67 -15.01 2.35
C GLY A 212 2.94 -13.51 2.34
N GLN A 213 2.68 -12.86 1.20
CA GLN A 213 3.11 -11.48 0.95
C GLN A 213 2.47 -10.46 1.91
N GLU A 214 1.18 -10.62 2.22
CA GLU A 214 0.48 -9.72 3.15
C GLU A 214 1.10 -9.80 4.56
N LYS A 215 1.48 -11.00 5.03
CA LYS A 215 2.14 -11.17 6.33
C LYS A 215 3.49 -10.50 6.41
N ILE A 216 4.25 -10.55 5.33
CA ILE A 216 5.55 -9.88 5.26
C ILE A 216 5.34 -8.36 5.28
N ASN A 217 4.41 -7.82 4.50
CA ASN A 217 4.08 -6.39 4.52
C ASN A 217 3.65 -5.93 5.93
N GLU A 218 2.75 -6.66 6.60
CA GLU A 218 2.33 -6.35 7.96
C GLU A 218 3.53 -6.25 8.91
N GLN A 219 4.42 -7.24 8.91
CA GLN A 219 5.60 -7.26 9.77
C GLN A 219 6.52 -6.06 9.52
N GLN A 220 6.73 -5.68 8.25
CA GLN A 220 7.58 -4.54 7.91
C GLN A 220 6.94 -3.21 8.31
N LEU A 221 5.64 -3.06 8.06
CA LEU A 221 4.88 -1.87 8.43
C LEU A 221 4.78 -1.69 9.95
N LEU A 222 4.63 -2.79 10.70
CA LEU A 222 4.67 -2.79 12.17
C LEU A 222 6.03 -2.32 12.70
N LYS A 223 7.14 -2.82 12.14
CA LYS A 223 8.50 -2.39 12.53
C LYS A 223 8.72 -0.89 12.31
N LEU A 224 8.12 -0.33 11.26
CA LEU A 224 8.17 1.09 10.96
C LEU A 224 7.20 1.93 11.80
N GLY A 225 6.29 1.31 12.56
CA GLY A 225 5.26 2.01 13.34
C GLY A 225 4.14 2.62 12.50
N LEU A 226 3.92 2.12 11.28
CA LEU A 226 3.03 2.74 10.27
C LEU A 226 1.61 2.17 10.25
N ILE A 227 1.35 1.09 10.97
CA ILE A 227 0.02 0.45 11.07
C ILE A 227 -0.30 0.04 12.50
N ILE A 228 -1.59 -0.13 12.77
CA ILE A 228 -2.13 -0.66 14.03
C ILE A 228 -2.88 -1.96 13.72
N VAL A 229 -2.36 -3.09 14.18
CA VAL A 229 -3.02 -4.39 13.95
C VAL A 229 -4.21 -4.56 14.88
N LEU A 230 -5.38 -4.89 14.36
CA LEU A 230 -6.55 -5.30 15.12
C LEU A 230 -6.47 -6.81 15.36
N ASN A 231 -6.46 -7.25 16.63
CA ASN A 231 -6.73 -8.65 16.92
C ASN A 231 -8.25 -8.82 16.94
N ILE A 232 -8.75 -9.62 16.01
CA ILE A 232 -10.20 -9.85 15.79
C ILE A 232 -10.74 -10.87 16.79
N GLU A 233 -9.86 -11.64 17.44
CA GLU A 233 -10.23 -12.51 18.54
C GLU A 233 -10.88 -11.65 19.64
N ASN A 234 -12.17 -11.90 19.88
CA ASN A 234 -13.01 -11.35 20.95
C ASN A 234 -13.75 -10.00 20.70
N HIS A 235 -14.08 -9.62 19.45
CA HIS A 235 -14.94 -8.45 19.16
C HIS A 235 -14.47 -7.09 19.73
N TYR A 236 -13.22 -6.97 20.19
CA TYR A 236 -12.67 -5.75 20.80
C TYR A 236 -12.15 -4.71 19.80
N PHE A 237 -12.51 -4.81 18.52
CA PHE A 237 -11.96 -3.93 17.49
C PHE A 237 -12.35 -2.46 17.75
N GLU A 238 -13.59 -2.17 18.19
CA GLU A 238 -14.00 -0.81 18.62
C GLU A 238 -13.08 -0.31 19.73
N LYS A 239 -12.88 -1.09 20.79
CA LYS A 239 -12.06 -0.68 21.94
C LYS A 239 -10.64 -0.28 21.53
N LYS A 240 -10.05 -1.01 20.57
CA LYS A 240 -8.70 -0.72 20.08
C LYS A 240 -8.66 0.53 19.20
N ILE A 241 -9.66 0.73 18.34
CA ILE A 241 -9.82 1.96 17.55
C ILE A 241 -10.02 3.15 18.48
N MET A 242 -10.95 3.06 19.43
CA MET A 242 -11.24 4.13 20.37
C MET A 242 -10.07 4.43 21.30
N ARG A 243 -9.27 3.43 21.69
CA ARG A 243 -8.03 3.68 22.44
C ARG A 243 -7.09 4.60 21.67
N PHE A 244 -6.92 4.40 20.36
CA PHE A 244 -6.11 5.30 19.54
C PHE A 244 -6.68 6.72 19.57
N PHE A 245 -7.98 6.89 19.31
CA PHE A 245 -8.60 8.22 19.23
C PHE A 245 -8.70 8.96 20.57
N ASN A 246 -8.74 8.23 21.69
CA ASN A 246 -8.84 8.80 23.03
C ASN A 246 -7.49 9.05 23.71
N ASP A 247 -6.39 8.49 23.17
CA ASP A 247 -5.06 8.61 23.74
C ASP A 247 -4.18 9.51 22.87
N GLU A 248 -3.94 10.74 23.35
CA GLU A 248 -3.13 11.74 22.64
C GLU A 248 -1.68 11.31 22.46
N LEU A 249 -1.12 10.59 23.43
CA LEU A 249 0.26 10.13 23.37
C LEU A 249 0.41 9.07 22.29
N VAL A 250 -0.52 8.13 22.21
CA VAL A 250 -0.56 7.10 21.15
C VAL A 250 -0.66 7.75 19.77
N GLN A 251 -1.52 8.76 19.59
CA GLN A 251 -1.62 9.50 18.33
C GLN A 251 -0.30 10.21 18.00
N LYS A 252 0.29 10.92 18.96
CA LYS A 252 1.54 11.65 18.76
C LYS A 252 2.68 10.73 18.35
N ILE A 253 2.80 9.55 18.98
CA ILE A 253 3.80 8.54 18.63
C ILE A 253 3.56 8.03 17.20
N TYR A 254 2.33 7.62 16.87
CA TYR A 254 1.99 7.13 15.53
C TYR A 254 2.32 8.16 14.44
N PHE A 255 1.85 9.40 14.61
CA PHE A 255 2.10 10.45 13.62
C PHE A 255 3.57 10.85 13.56
N SER A 256 4.34 10.74 14.66
CA SER A 256 5.80 10.91 14.60
C SER A 256 6.45 9.86 13.70
N HIS A 257 6.01 8.60 13.73
CA HIS A 257 6.51 7.57 12.82
C HIS A 257 6.14 7.88 11.36
N VAL A 258 4.91 8.33 11.12
CA VAL A 258 4.45 8.72 9.77
C VAL A 258 5.25 9.91 9.23
N GLU A 259 5.49 10.95 10.01
CA GLU A 259 6.29 12.09 9.57
C GLU A 259 7.75 11.69 9.31
N ASN A 260 8.36 10.91 10.22
CA ASN A 260 9.73 10.42 10.02
C ASN A 260 9.86 9.59 8.74
N TYR A 261 8.87 8.74 8.44
CA TYR A 261 8.81 7.98 7.19
C TYR A 261 8.74 8.90 5.98
N LEU A 262 7.81 9.87 5.97
CA LEU A 262 7.60 10.78 4.84
C LEU A 262 8.79 11.73 4.62
N SER A 263 9.42 12.23 5.70
CA SER A 263 10.59 13.10 5.61
C SER A 263 11.86 12.37 5.15
N GLY A 264 11.89 11.04 5.33
CA GLY A 264 12.98 10.19 4.87
C GLY A 264 12.88 9.79 3.40
N LEU A 265 11.83 10.22 2.67
CA LEU A 265 11.67 9.90 1.26
C LEU A 265 12.57 10.78 0.38
N GLU A 266 13.21 10.14 -0.59
CA GLU A 266 14.14 10.74 -1.54
C GLU A 266 13.43 11.05 -2.87
N GLU A 267 13.76 12.19 -3.49
CA GLU A 267 13.42 12.49 -4.88
C GLU A 267 14.67 12.34 -5.76
N PRO A 268 14.88 11.20 -6.45
CA PRO A 268 16.06 11.00 -7.26
C PRO A 268 16.07 12.01 -8.43
N PRO A 269 17.20 12.69 -8.70
CA PRO A 269 17.25 13.65 -9.79
C PRO A 269 16.92 12.99 -11.14
N ILE A 270 16.06 13.65 -11.92
CA ILE A 270 15.61 13.16 -13.23
C ILE A 270 16.79 12.88 -14.18
N SER A 271 17.85 13.68 -14.08
CA SER A 271 19.10 13.52 -14.86
C SER A 271 19.88 12.24 -14.56
N LEU A 272 19.53 11.49 -13.51
CA LEU A 272 20.09 10.16 -13.29
C LEU A 272 19.42 9.10 -14.15
N ILE A 273 18.19 9.35 -14.61
CA ILE A 273 17.34 8.36 -15.25
C ILE A 273 17.21 8.64 -16.76
N ILE A 274 17.29 9.90 -17.18
CA ILE A 274 17.19 10.40 -18.56
C ILE A 274 18.56 10.93 -19.02
#